data_AF-A0A1I8IME9-F1
#
_entry.id   AF-A0A1I8IME9-F1
#
_cell.length_a   1.000
_cell.length_b   1.000
_cell.length_c   1.000
_cell.angle_alpha   90.00
_cell.angle_beta   90.00
_cell.angle_gamma   90.00
#
_symmetry.space_group_name_H-M   'P 1'
#
loop_
_entity.id
_entity.type
_entity.pdbx_description
1 polymer ?
#
loop_
_entity_poly.entity_id
_entity_poly.type
_entity_poly.pdbx_seq_one_letter_code
_entity_poly.pdbx_strand_id
1 'polypeptide(L)'
;MSVINSVNKKSIAIVGSGLSGLTAACLLHKLGFSVTVFEAAPDRIGGRIFSVWEGRTQLALGAMWLHGGSGNPLYHLVKRLGLLDPKCGSSDNLPDLCDQSSTYQYDWAQCTCVTDSGQPVDCSDIRQAEQTIRQHLADVYNLPPSVLKDTNSDRMGAYVESKLPMDAYSTIYGSALKTFALFYANVEGVHSLNDLSIVGGSDYTCPDGQCLVAGGMVGLIDALADRLPDNCVRLNS
;
A
#
# COMPACT_ATOMS: atom_id res chain seq x y z
N MET A 1 -40.88 30.47 -7.76
CA MET A 1 -40.58 29.59 -6.61
C MET A 1 -39.07 29.51 -6.46
N SER A 2 -38.52 30.14 -5.42
CA SER A 2 -37.09 30.11 -5.12
C SER A 2 -36.84 28.94 -4.17
N VAL A 3 -36.17 27.88 -4.65
CA VAL A 3 -35.64 26.83 -3.78
C VAL A 3 -34.41 27.40 -3.08
N ILE A 4 -34.57 27.78 -1.83
CA ILE A 4 -33.45 28.20 -0.98
C ILE A 4 -32.68 26.92 -0.65
N ASN A 5 -31.56 26.66 -1.32
CA ASN A 5 -30.60 25.65 -0.89
C ASN A 5 -30.13 26.03 0.52
N SER A 6 -30.64 25.36 1.56
CA SER A 6 -30.10 25.56 2.90
C SER A 6 -28.67 25.00 2.92
N VAL A 7 -27.67 25.87 2.92
CA VAL A 7 -26.29 25.47 3.19
C VAL A 7 -26.29 24.74 4.53
N ASN A 8 -25.80 23.50 4.54
CA ASN A 8 -25.80 22.67 5.72
C ASN A 8 -24.81 23.29 6.73
N LYS A 9 -25.32 23.90 7.81
CA LYS A 9 -24.55 24.75 8.75
C LYS A 9 -23.44 24.02 9.53
N LYS A 10 -23.32 22.70 9.40
CA LYS A 10 -22.31 21.92 10.13
C LYS A 10 -20.98 22.00 9.40
N SER A 11 -19.96 22.45 10.12
CA SER A 11 -18.56 22.37 9.67
C SER A 11 -17.98 21.03 10.08
N ILE A 12 -17.31 20.35 9.16
CA ILE A 12 -16.75 19.01 9.35
C ILE A 12 -15.23 19.12 9.22
N ALA A 13 -14.52 18.67 10.26
CA ALA A 13 -13.09 18.48 10.22
C ALA A 13 -12.78 17.01 9.87
N ILE A 14 -11.89 16.81 8.92
CA ILE A 14 -11.34 15.50 8.55
C ILE A 14 -9.85 15.52 8.90
N VAL A 15 -9.37 14.47 9.57
CA VAL A 15 -7.96 14.31 9.93
C VAL A 15 -7.33 13.28 8.98
N GLY A 16 -6.34 13.72 8.22
CA GLY A 16 -5.64 12.97 7.19
C GLY A 16 -6.17 13.26 5.77
N SER A 17 -5.25 13.59 4.86
CA SER A 17 -5.49 13.83 3.43
C SER A 17 -5.10 12.64 2.55
N GLY A 18 -5.20 11.42 3.09
CA GLY A 18 -5.09 10.18 2.31
C GLY A 18 -6.30 9.95 1.41
N LEU A 19 -6.28 8.86 0.63
CA LEU A 19 -7.38 8.49 -0.28
C LEU A 19 -8.75 8.50 0.41
N SER A 20 -8.86 7.94 1.61
CA SER A 20 -10.11 7.91 2.38
C SER A 20 -10.57 9.31 2.80
N GLY A 21 -9.68 10.14 3.34
CA GLY A 21 -9.98 11.49 3.79
C GLY A 21 -10.42 12.41 2.65
N LEU A 22 -9.70 12.38 1.53
CA LEU A 22 -10.05 13.17 0.33
C LEU A 22 -11.36 12.68 -0.31
N THR A 23 -11.60 11.37 -0.34
CA THR A 23 -12.87 10.82 -0.84
C THR A 23 -14.03 11.26 0.05
N ALA A 24 -13.89 11.18 1.37
CA ALA A 24 -14.90 11.64 2.31
C ALA A 24 -15.15 13.14 2.17
N ALA A 25 -14.09 13.95 2.02
CA ALA A 25 -14.20 15.38 1.79
C ALA A 25 -15.00 15.70 0.52
N CYS A 26 -14.69 15.02 -0.59
CA CYS A 26 -15.41 15.19 -1.86
C CYS A 26 -16.90 14.85 -1.74
N LEU A 27 -17.23 13.77 -1.03
CA LEU A 27 -18.62 13.35 -0.83
C LEU A 27 -19.39 14.32 0.06
N LEU A 28 -18.81 14.73 1.19
CA LEU A 28 -19.43 15.69 2.11
C LEU A 28 -19.58 17.07 1.48
N HIS A 29 -18.58 17.53 0.71
CA HIS A 29 -18.66 18.78 -0.02
C HIS A 29 -19.81 18.76 -1.05
N LYS A 30 -19.97 17.67 -1.80
CA LYS A 30 -21.10 17.48 -2.74
C LYS A 30 -22.46 17.51 -2.05
N LEU A 31 -22.53 17.10 -0.79
CA LEU A 31 -23.76 17.17 0.03
C LEU A 31 -24.00 18.57 0.63
N GLY A 32 -23.16 19.55 0.32
CA GLY A 32 -23.32 20.95 0.75
C GLY A 32 -22.81 21.23 2.17
N PHE A 33 -21.97 20.36 2.73
CA PHE A 33 -21.30 20.61 4.00
C PHE A 33 -20.05 21.48 3.81
N SER A 34 -19.74 22.28 4.83
CA SER A 34 -18.43 22.94 4.96
C SER A 34 -17.43 21.93 5.48
N VAL A 35 -16.33 21.68 4.75
CA VAL A 35 -15.34 20.66 5.08
C VAL A 35 -13.95 21.28 5.14
N THR A 36 -13.15 20.87 6.12
CA THR A 36 -11.71 21.15 6.18
C THR A 36 -10.96 19.86 6.48
N VAL A 37 -9.95 19.55 5.67
CA VAL A 37 -9.07 18.40 5.83
C VAL A 37 -7.74 18.88 6.42
N PHE A 38 -7.29 18.26 7.50
CA PHE A 38 -6.02 18.56 8.14
C PHE A 38 -5.05 17.42 7.90
N GLU A 39 -3.89 17.73 7.33
CA GLU A 39 -2.82 16.77 7.07
C GLU A 39 -1.63 17.06 7.98
N ALA A 40 -1.06 16.01 8.55
CA ALA A 40 0.10 16.11 9.43
C ALA A 40 1.40 16.32 8.64
N ALA A 41 1.47 15.80 7.41
CA ALA A 41 2.59 16.06 6.52
C ALA A 41 2.64 17.56 6.12
N PRO A 42 3.82 18.19 6.17
CA PRO A 42 3.95 19.63 5.90
C PRO A 42 3.93 19.98 4.42
N ASP A 43 4.26 19.02 3.55
CA ASP A 43 4.65 19.25 2.16
C ASP A 43 3.86 18.40 1.17
N ARG A 44 2.97 17.50 1.63
CA ARG A 44 2.27 16.58 0.74
C ARG A 44 0.93 16.09 1.27
N ILE A 45 0.08 15.70 0.34
CA ILE A 45 -1.15 14.95 0.57
C ILE A 45 -0.97 13.47 0.16
N GLY A 46 -2.02 12.66 0.29
CA GLY A 46 -2.03 11.26 -0.20
C GLY A 46 -1.73 10.19 0.84
N GLY A 47 -1.17 10.56 1.99
CA GLY A 47 -0.89 9.62 3.08
C GLY A 47 0.08 8.51 2.67
N ARG A 48 -0.40 7.26 2.60
CA ARG A 48 0.37 6.09 2.16
C ARG A 48 0.48 5.94 0.64
N ILE A 49 -0.27 6.72 -0.13
CA ILE A 49 0.00 6.88 -1.56
C ILE A 49 1.13 7.90 -1.64
N PHE A 50 2.32 7.43 -1.99
CA PHE A 50 3.53 8.23 -2.04
C PHE A 50 4.37 7.84 -3.25
N SER A 51 4.91 8.85 -3.93
CA SER A 51 5.79 8.65 -5.08
C SER A 51 6.86 9.72 -5.06
N VAL A 52 8.06 9.35 -5.52
CA VAL A 52 9.19 10.26 -5.69
C VAL A 52 9.55 10.35 -7.16
N TRP A 53 10.08 11.49 -7.58
CA TRP A 53 10.55 11.70 -8.94
C TRP A 53 12.07 11.60 -8.98
N GLU A 54 12.58 10.74 -9.85
CA GLU A 54 14.00 10.65 -10.20
C GLU A 54 14.15 10.96 -11.69
N GLY A 55 14.62 12.18 -11.99
CA GLY A 55 14.64 12.70 -13.35
C GLY A 55 13.24 12.73 -13.98
N ARG A 56 13.01 11.89 -14.99
CA ARG A 56 11.70 11.74 -15.69
C ARG A 56 10.90 10.53 -15.23
N THR A 57 11.42 9.79 -14.25
CA THR A 57 10.81 8.55 -13.76
C THR A 57 10.12 8.82 -12.44
N GLN A 58 8.89 8.37 -12.32
CA GLN A 58 8.16 8.37 -11.07
C GLN A 58 8.26 6.99 -10.43
N LEU A 59 8.72 6.94 -9.18
CA LEU A 59 8.86 5.72 -8.39
C LEU A 59 7.77 5.71 -7.31
N ALA A 60 6.88 4.72 -7.36
CA ALA A 60 5.89 4.51 -6.32
C ALA A 60 6.56 3.87 -5.10
N LEU A 61 6.55 4.57 -3.97
CA LEU A 61 7.04 4.07 -2.67
C LEU A 61 5.89 3.63 -1.75
N GLY A 62 4.65 3.69 -2.26
CA GLY A 62 3.44 3.28 -1.58
C GLY A 62 2.53 2.52 -2.54
N ALA A 63 1.22 2.75 -2.47
CA ALA A 63 0.27 2.02 -3.32
C ALA A 63 0.58 2.23 -4.83
N MET A 64 0.66 1.11 -5.55
CA MET A 64 1.04 1.06 -6.96
C MET A 64 -0.03 0.41 -7.85
N TRP A 65 -0.70 -0.62 -7.33
CA TRP A 65 -1.60 -1.47 -8.11
C TRP A 65 -3.07 -1.14 -7.88
N LEU A 66 -3.84 -1.17 -8.97
CA LEU A 66 -5.30 -1.19 -8.95
C LEU A 66 -5.77 -2.61 -9.25
N HIS A 67 -6.02 -3.39 -8.21
CA HIS A 67 -6.46 -4.77 -8.34
C HIS A 67 -7.96 -4.89 -8.62
N GLY A 68 -8.34 -5.75 -9.55
CA GLY A 68 -9.73 -5.99 -9.93
C GLY A 68 -10.33 -4.92 -10.84
N GLY A 69 -11.14 -5.39 -11.80
CA GLY A 69 -11.87 -4.55 -12.75
C GLY A 69 -13.18 -4.01 -12.19
N SER A 70 -14.29 -4.33 -12.85
CA SER A 70 -15.62 -3.80 -12.54
C SER A 70 -16.14 -4.12 -11.12
N GLY A 71 -15.59 -5.13 -10.44
CA GLY A 71 -15.87 -5.42 -9.03
C GLY A 71 -15.26 -4.42 -8.05
N ASN A 72 -14.25 -3.65 -8.47
CA ASN A 72 -13.57 -2.68 -7.61
C ASN A 72 -14.20 -1.27 -7.76
N PRO A 73 -14.76 -0.67 -6.70
CA PRO A 73 -15.31 0.69 -6.77
C PRO A 73 -14.25 1.75 -7.12
N LEU A 74 -12.99 1.51 -6.78
CA LEU A 74 -11.87 2.38 -7.11
C LEU A 74 -11.58 2.37 -8.62
N TYR A 75 -11.74 1.23 -9.29
CA TYR A 75 -11.61 1.13 -10.75
C TYR A 75 -12.59 2.06 -11.46
N HIS A 76 -13.85 2.09 -11.02
CA HIS A 76 -14.85 2.99 -11.58
C HIS A 76 -14.53 4.46 -11.32
N LEU A 77 -13.94 4.78 -10.18
CA LEU A 77 -13.50 6.15 -9.88
C LEU A 77 -12.37 6.57 -10.80
N VAL A 78 -11.31 5.77 -10.90
CA VAL A 78 -10.16 5.99 -11.78
C VAL A 78 -10.62 6.16 -13.24
N LYS A 79 -11.50 5.26 -13.71
CA LYS A 79 -12.08 5.33 -15.07
C LYS A 79 -12.87 6.61 -15.30
N ARG A 80 -13.73 7.04 -14.36
CA ARG A 80 -14.49 8.30 -14.47
C ARG A 80 -13.61 9.54 -14.45
N LEU A 81 -12.44 9.48 -13.81
CA LEU A 81 -11.46 10.55 -13.80
C LEU A 81 -10.58 10.56 -15.06
N GLY A 82 -10.72 9.57 -15.95
CA GLY A 82 -9.88 9.45 -17.14
C GLY A 82 -8.44 9.02 -16.82
N LEU A 83 -8.22 8.42 -15.65
CA LEU A 83 -6.90 8.05 -15.14
C LEU A 83 -6.58 6.55 -15.31
N LEU A 84 -7.39 5.80 -16.06
CA LEU A 84 -7.10 4.39 -16.31
C LEU A 84 -5.94 4.29 -17.30
N ASP A 85 -4.91 3.48 -17.02
CA ASP A 85 -3.82 3.27 -17.97
C ASP A 85 -4.40 2.69 -19.28
N PRO A 86 -4.07 3.27 -20.45
CA PRO A 86 -4.56 2.79 -21.75
C PRO A 86 -4.30 1.29 -22.00
N LYS A 87 -3.24 0.72 -21.41
CA LYS A 87 -2.85 -0.69 -21.55
C LYS A 87 -3.78 -1.63 -20.81
N CYS A 88 -4.59 -1.15 -19.86
CA CYS A 88 -5.52 -1.98 -19.12
C CYS A 88 -6.73 -2.44 -19.96
N GLY A 89 -6.92 -1.85 -21.14
CA GLY A 89 -8.05 -2.16 -22.01
C GLY A 89 -9.40 -1.68 -21.42
N SER A 90 -10.44 -1.77 -22.24
CA SER A 90 -11.82 -1.43 -21.86
C SER A 90 -12.63 -2.63 -21.36
N SER A 91 -12.02 -3.82 -21.27
CA SER A 91 -12.69 -5.04 -20.82
C SER A 91 -12.76 -5.11 -19.29
N ASP A 92 -13.85 -5.67 -18.78
CA ASP A 92 -14.02 -5.96 -17.34
C ASP A 92 -13.01 -7.00 -16.83
N ASN A 93 -12.38 -7.75 -17.75
CA ASN A 93 -11.22 -8.60 -17.49
C ASN A 93 -9.96 -7.75 -17.66
N LEU A 94 -9.39 -7.31 -16.54
CA LEU A 94 -8.09 -6.65 -16.53
C LEU A 94 -6.99 -7.66 -16.88
N PRO A 95 -5.88 -7.22 -17.51
CA PRO A 95 -4.73 -8.08 -17.69
C PRO A 95 -4.23 -8.57 -16.33
N ASP A 96 -3.97 -9.88 -16.22
CA ASP A 96 -3.32 -10.43 -15.05
C ASP A 96 -1.83 -10.11 -15.09
N LEU A 97 -1.48 -8.91 -14.65
CA LEU A 97 -0.09 -8.56 -14.38
C LEU A 97 0.41 -9.19 -13.07
N CYS A 98 -0.44 -9.87 -12.29
CA CYS A 98 -0.02 -10.62 -11.09
C CYS A 98 0.64 -11.94 -11.51
N ASP A 99 0.26 -12.59 -12.61
CA ASP A 99 0.70 -13.97 -12.90
C ASP A 99 1.85 -14.11 -13.90
N GLN A 100 2.26 -13.07 -14.64
CA GLN A 100 3.34 -13.24 -15.63
C GLN A 100 4.76 -12.90 -15.15
N SER A 101 4.96 -12.52 -13.87
CA SER A 101 6.29 -12.36 -13.24
C SER A 101 6.28 -11.75 -11.83
N SER A 102 5.17 -11.77 -11.07
CA SER A 102 5.16 -11.13 -9.72
C SER A 102 6.04 -11.83 -8.69
N THR A 103 6.53 -13.03 -8.98
CA THR A 103 7.85 -13.42 -8.51
C THR A 103 8.88 -12.75 -9.41
N TYR A 104 9.24 -11.50 -9.09
CA TYR A 104 10.64 -11.13 -9.26
C TYR A 104 11.39 -12.13 -8.37
N GLN A 105 11.76 -13.28 -8.94
CA GLN A 105 12.90 -14.04 -8.46
C GLN A 105 14.07 -13.11 -8.74
N TYR A 106 14.28 -12.19 -7.80
CA TYR A 106 15.57 -11.57 -7.64
C TYR A 106 16.53 -12.75 -7.52
N ASP A 107 17.40 -12.88 -8.52
CA ASP A 107 18.48 -13.86 -8.46
C ASP A 107 19.50 -13.34 -7.44
N TRP A 108 19.14 -13.43 -6.16
CA TRP A 108 20.01 -13.07 -5.04
C TRP A 108 21.28 -13.94 -5.02
N ALA A 109 21.37 -15.00 -5.85
CA ALA A 109 22.61 -15.73 -6.06
C ALA A 109 23.69 -14.87 -6.73
N GLN A 110 23.32 -13.79 -7.40
CA GLN A 110 24.25 -12.82 -8.00
C GLN A 110 24.59 -11.63 -7.08
N CYS A 111 24.05 -11.59 -5.86
CA CYS A 111 24.37 -10.52 -4.93
C CYS A 111 25.78 -10.68 -4.37
N THR A 112 26.48 -9.55 -4.28
CA THR A 112 27.73 -9.44 -3.55
C THR A 112 27.41 -8.91 -2.15
N CYS A 113 27.64 -9.73 -1.13
CA CYS A 113 27.46 -9.32 0.26
C CYS A 113 28.79 -8.85 0.81
N VAL A 114 28.79 -7.66 1.42
CA VAL A 114 29.96 -7.05 2.02
C VAL A 114 29.60 -6.54 3.42
N THR A 115 30.58 -6.55 4.31
CA THR A 115 30.51 -5.79 5.57
C THR A 115 30.55 -4.29 5.28
N ASP A 116 30.22 -3.46 6.28
CA ASP A 116 30.35 -1.99 6.19
C ASP A 116 31.79 -1.53 5.90
N SER A 117 32.78 -2.37 6.20
CA SER A 117 34.20 -2.14 5.87
C SER A 117 34.59 -2.60 4.46
N GLY A 118 33.62 -3.05 3.66
CA GLY A 118 33.82 -3.52 2.28
C GLY A 118 34.37 -4.95 2.17
N GLN A 119 34.52 -5.67 3.27
CA GLN A 119 35.00 -7.06 3.23
C GLN A 119 33.90 -8.00 2.73
N PRO A 120 34.19 -8.91 1.79
CA PRO A 120 33.22 -9.85 1.27
C PRO A 120 32.76 -10.83 2.34
N VAL A 121 31.48 -11.22 2.28
CA VAL A 121 30.86 -12.20 3.18
C VAL A 121 30.08 -13.22 2.35
N ASP A 122 30.00 -14.46 2.82
CA ASP A 122 29.15 -15.45 2.17
C ASP A 122 27.68 -15.05 2.31
N CYS A 123 27.00 -14.92 1.18
CA CYS A 123 25.59 -14.58 1.10
C CYS A 123 24.66 -15.77 1.43
N SER A 124 25.16 -16.95 1.76
CA SER A 124 24.35 -18.14 2.05
C SER A 124 23.29 -17.88 3.14
N ASP A 125 23.69 -17.26 4.25
CA ASP A 125 22.79 -16.85 5.33
C ASP A 125 21.72 -15.86 4.87
N ILE A 126 22.09 -14.90 4.01
CA ILE A 126 21.15 -13.89 3.49
C ILE A 126 20.12 -14.54 2.55
N ARG A 127 20.55 -15.45 1.68
CA ARG A 127 19.65 -16.22 0.80
C ARG A 127 18.72 -17.11 1.61
N GLN A 128 19.23 -17.79 2.63
CA GLN A 128 18.42 -18.63 3.50
C GLN A 128 17.39 -17.81 4.28
N ALA A 129 17.76 -16.60 4.73
CA ALA A 129 16.84 -15.68 5.39
C ALA A 129 15.69 -15.25 4.48
N GLU A 130 15.99 -14.87 3.23
CA GLU A 130 14.99 -14.51 2.21
C GLU A 130 14.00 -15.65 1.93
N GLN A 131 14.51 -16.87 1.74
CA GLN A 131 13.67 -18.05 1.54
C GLN A 131 12.78 -18.35 2.74
N THR A 132 13.35 -18.23 3.95
CA THR A 132 12.63 -18.52 5.20
C THR A 132 11.46 -17.57 5.39
N ILE A 133 11.71 -16.26 5.27
CA ILE A 133 10.64 -15.26 5.47
C ILE A 133 9.58 -15.36 4.36
N ARG A 134 10.00 -15.58 3.11
CA ARG A 134 9.07 -15.79 1.99
C ARG A 134 8.18 -16.99 2.25
N GLN A 135 8.74 -18.09 2.73
CA GLN A 135 7.97 -19.29 3.06
C GLN A 135 6.98 -19.01 4.19
N HIS A 136 7.41 -18.38 5.29
CA HIS A 136 6.51 -18.08 6.40
C HIS A 136 5.38 -17.10 6.04
N LEU A 137 5.66 -16.10 5.20
CA LEU A 137 4.63 -15.23 4.68
C LEU A 137 3.65 -16.00 3.78
N ALA A 138 4.15 -16.88 2.90
CA ALA A 138 3.31 -17.75 2.07
C ALA A 138 2.46 -18.73 2.90
N ASP A 139 3.01 -19.27 3.98
CA ASP A 139 2.31 -20.17 4.89
C ASP A 139 1.12 -19.47 5.56
N VAL A 140 1.25 -18.18 5.88
CA VAL A 140 0.18 -17.39 6.49
C VAL A 140 -1.06 -17.31 5.59
N TYR A 141 -0.89 -17.12 4.28
CA TYR A 141 -2.01 -17.13 3.33
C TYR A 141 -2.71 -18.49 3.24
N ASN A 142 -2.06 -19.57 3.68
CA ASN A 142 -2.60 -20.93 3.67
C ASN A 142 -3.09 -21.39 5.06
N LEU A 143 -3.11 -20.52 6.07
CA LEU A 143 -3.56 -20.88 7.41
C LEU A 143 -5.06 -21.21 7.44
N PRO A 144 -5.49 -22.24 8.18
CA PRO A 144 -6.90 -22.61 8.25
C PRO A 144 -7.73 -21.53 8.95
N PRO A 145 -9.00 -21.32 8.55
CA PRO A 145 -9.88 -20.28 9.13
C PRO A 145 -10.07 -20.36 10.64
N SER A 146 -9.86 -21.52 11.26
CA SER A 146 -9.92 -21.69 12.72
C SER A 146 -8.79 -20.96 13.46
N VAL A 147 -7.60 -20.85 12.85
CA VAL A 147 -6.46 -20.09 13.39
C VAL A 147 -6.70 -18.58 13.23
N LEU A 148 -7.40 -18.19 12.16
CA LEU A 148 -7.76 -16.80 11.87
C LEU A 148 -8.88 -16.26 12.79
N LYS A 149 -9.77 -17.12 13.27
CA LYS A 149 -10.97 -16.71 14.04
C LYS A 149 -10.76 -16.56 15.55
N ASP A 150 -9.65 -17.04 16.11
CA ASP A 150 -9.45 -17.11 17.56
C ASP A 150 -8.66 -15.92 18.15
N THR A 151 -8.29 -14.92 17.34
CA THR A 151 -7.42 -13.84 17.82
C THR A 151 -7.97 -12.46 17.48
N ASN A 152 -7.96 -11.57 18.48
CA ASN A 152 -7.95 -10.11 18.29
C ASN A 152 -6.60 -9.67 17.67
N SER A 153 -6.26 -10.26 16.51
CA SER A 153 -5.06 -10.10 15.69
C SER A 153 -3.73 -10.54 16.31
N ASP A 154 -3.37 -11.81 16.11
CA ASP A 154 -1.96 -12.17 16.05
C ASP A 154 -1.32 -11.41 14.88
N ARG A 155 -0.30 -10.62 15.18
CA ARG A 155 0.38 -9.75 14.23
C ARG A 155 1.29 -10.57 13.33
N MET A 156 1.32 -10.29 12.02
CA MET A 156 2.18 -10.99 11.08
C MET A 156 3.64 -11.00 11.55
N GLY A 157 4.13 -9.84 12.04
CA GLY A 157 5.47 -9.72 12.60
C GLY A 157 5.72 -10.66 13.76
N ALA A 158 4.81 -10.73 14.72
CA ALA A 158 4.89 -11.64 15.87
C ALA A 158 4.89 -13.12 15.46
N TYR A 159 4.11 -13.49 14.44
CA TYR A 159 4.13 -14.84 13.89
C TYR A 159 5.47 -15.17 13.26
N VAL A 160 5.99 -14.30 12.39
CA VAL A 160 7.30 -14.49 11.76
C VAL A 160 8.39 -14.59 12.82
N GLU A 161 8.41 -13.68 13.80
CA GLU A 161 9.35 -13.69 14.93
C GLU A 161 9.28 -15.00 15.74
N SER A 162 8.08 -15.57 15.94
CA SER A 162 7.89 -16.84 16.67
C SER A 162 8.51 -18.06 15.97
N LYS A 163 8.79 -17.96 14.67
CA LYS A 163 9.42 -19.02 13.87
C LYS A 163 10.94 -18.88 13.82
N LEU A 164 11.49 -17.77 14.33
CA LEU A 164 12.93 -17.52 14.28
C LEU A 164 13.66 -18.25 15.43
N PRO A 165 14.88 -18.75 15.20
CA PRO A 165 15.69 -19.30 16.28
C PRO A 165 16.10 -18.19 17.27
N MET A 166 16.19 -18.52 18.56
CA MET A 166 16.39 -17.57 19.67
C MET A 166 17.69 -16.74 19.57
N ASP A 167 18.69 -17.23 18.85
CA ASP A 167 19.99 -16.59 18.60
C ASP A 167 20.07 -15.83 17.26
N ALA A 168 18.99 -15.81 16.47
CA ALA A 168 18.98 -15.18 15.15
C ALA A 168 19.47 -13.72 15.20
N TYR A 169 19.16 -12.99 16.27
CA TYR A 169 19.45 -11.55 16.35
C TYR A 169 20.95 -11.19 16.41
N SER A 170 21.85 -12.13 16.70
CA SER A 170 23.31 -11.90 16.67
C SER A 170 24.00 -12.47 15.43
N THR A 171 23.24 -12.98 14.45
CA THR A 171 23.79 -13.58 13.23
C THR A 171 23.49 -12.72 12.00
N ILE A 172 24.27 -12.95 10.93
CA ILE A 172 24.00 -12.38 9.60
C ILE A 172 22.59 -12.80 9.14
N TYR A 173 22.22 -14.06 9.39
CA TYR A 173 20.91 -14.61 9.10
C TYR A 173 19.76 -13.81 9.73
N GLY A 174 19.76 -13.57 11.04
CA GLY A 174 18.65 -12.83 11.66
C GLY A 174 18.67 -11.33 11.37
N SER A 175 19.84 -10.75 11.08
CA SER A 175 19.92 -9.39 10.55
C SER A 175 19.28 -9.29 9.17
N ALA A 176 19.56 -10.25 8.29
CA ALA A 176 18.95 -10.35 6.97
C ALA A 176 17.43 -10.55 7.05
N LEU A 177 16.95 -11.42 7.95
CA LEU A 177 15.52 -11.62 8.18
C LEU A 177 14.78 -10.33 8.54
N LYS A 178 15.34 -9.51 9.43
CA LYS A 178 14.76 -8.19 9.78
C LYS A 178 14.68 -7.27 8.56
N THR A 179 15.74 -7.23 7.77
CA THR A 179 15.78 -6.42 6.54
C THR A 179 14.69 -6.84 5.57
N PHE A 180 14.52 -8.13 5.33
CA PHE A 180 13.44 -8.62 4.48
C PHE A 180 12.06 -8.38 5.09
N ALA A 181 11.90 -8.50 6.41
CA ALA A 181 10.63 -8.18 7.08
C ALA A 181 10.22 -6.72 6.85
N LEU A 182 11.16 -5.79 6.90
CA LEU A 182 10.94 -4.39 6.54
C LEU A 182 10.59 -4.23 5.06
N PHE A 183 11.29 -4.93 4.17
CA PHE A 183 10.98 -4.92 2.74
C PHE A 183 9.52 -5.37 2.48
N TYR A 184 9.09 -6.49 3.07
CA TYR A 184 7.72 -6.98 2.95
C TYR A 184 6.70 -6.05 3.61
N ALA A 185 7.02 -5.43 4.74
CA ALA A 185 6.15 -4.41 5.34
C ALA A 185 5.88 -3.25 4.36
N ASN A 186 6.90 -2.82 3.60
CA ASN A 186 6.73 -1.79 2.56
C ASN A 186 5.81 -2.26 1.42
N VAL A 187 5.97 -3.51 0.96
CA VAL A 187 5.11 -4.11 -0.07
C VAL A 187 3.64 -4.10 0.38
N GLU A 188 3.38 -4.39 1.65
CA GLU A 188 2.05 -4.40 2.26
C GLU A 188 1.55 -3.01 2.68
N GLY A 189 2.34 -1.95 2.47
CA GLY A 189 1.97 -0.57 2.80
C GLY A 189 1.81 -0.32 4.31
N VAL A 190 2.60 -1.02 5.13
CA VAL A 190 2.66 -0.89 6.59
C VAL A 190 4.08 -0.52 7.05
N HIS A 191 4.22 0.04 8.25
CA HIS A 191 5.54 0.46 8.76
C HIS A 191 6.32 -0.74 9.34
N SER A 192 5.58 -1.74 9.81
CA SER A 192 6.10 -2.99 10.31
C SER A 192 5.12 -4.11 9.98
N LEU A 193 5.60 -5.34 9.81
CA LEU A 193 4.73 -6.51 9.80
C LEU A 193 3.94 -6.67 11.11
N ASN A 194 4.35 -6.00 12.20
CA ASN A 194 3.56 -5.96 13.43
C ASN A 194 2.27 -5.13 13.30
N ASP A 195 2.15 -4.27 12.30
CA ASP A 195 0.92 -3.53 12.00
C ASP A 195 -0.01 -4.29 11.05
N LEU A 196 0.45 -5.43 10.51
CA LEU A 196 -0.32 -6.28 9.63
C LEU A 196 -1.00 -7.39 10.42
N SER A 197 -2.32 -7.49 10.29
CA SER A 197 -3.08 -8.60 10.85
C SER A 197 -2.91 -9.83 9.98
N ILE A 198 -2.65 -10.99 10.60
CA ILE A 198 -2.61 -12.29 9.90
C ILE A 198 -3.93 -12.55 9.18
N VAL A 199 -5.06 -12.27 9.84
CA VAL A 199 -6.42 -12.43 9.29
C VAL A 199 -6.64 -11.55 8.07
N GLY A 200 -6.26 -10.27 8.16
CA GLY A 200 -6.39 -9.33 7.06
C GLY A 200 -5.53 -9.70 5.85
N GLY A 201 -4.35 -10.29 6.08
CA GLY A 201 -3.49 -10.81 5.01
C GLY A 201 -4.13 -12.00 4.29
N SER A 202 -4.67 -12.97 5.02
CA SER A 202 -5.27 -14.18 4.44
C SER A 202 -6.63 -13.96 3.77
N ASP A 203 -7.37 -12.91 4.14
CA ASP A 203 -8.69 -12.60 3.56
C ASP A 203 -8.58 -11.90 2.20
N TYR A 204 -7.38 -11.41 1.83
CA TYR A 204 -7.16 -10.74 0.56
C TYR A 204 -7.07 -11.77 -0.58
N THR A 205 -8.08 -11.79 -1.43
CA THR A 205 -8.02 -12.44 -2.73
C THR A 205 -7.85 -11.37 -3.79
N CYS A 206 -6.76 -11.45 -4.57
CA CYS A 206 -6.61 -10.59 -5.74
C CYS A 206 -7.78 -10.90 -6.70
N PRO A 207 -8.67 -9.94 -6.99
CA PRO A 207 -9.72 -10.14 -7.97
C PRO A 207 -9.09 -10.29 -9.37
N ASP A 208 -9.87 -10.79 -10.34
CA ASP A 208 -9.40 -11.01 -11.71
C ASP A 208 -8.66 -9.78 -12.29
N GLY A 209 -7.36 -9.95 -12.48
CA GLY A 209 -6.46 -8.99 -13.10
C GLY A 209 -6.12 -7.74 -12.29
N GLN A 210 -5.15 -6.99 -12.80
CA GLN A 210 -4.74 -5.72 -12.22
C GLN A 210 -4.40 -4.69 -13.28
N CYS A 211 -4.49 -3.42 -12.90
CA CYS A 211 -4.25 -2.28 -13.76
C CYS A 211 -3.37 -1.25 -13.07
N LEU A 212 -2.81 -0.35 -13.86
CA LEU A 212 -2.12 0.84 -13.38
C LEU A 212 -3.01 2.07 -13.53
N VAL A 213 -2.77 3.05 -12.68
CA VAL A 213 -3.33 4.39 -12.82
C VAL A 213 -2.37 5.21 -13.67
N ALA A 214 -2.87 5.84 -14.73
CA ALA A 214 -2.10 6.76 -15.56
C ALA A 214 -1.57 7.91 -14.70
N GLY A 215 -0.25 8.11 -14.69
CA GLY A 215 0.41 9.08 -13.80
C GLY A 215 0.53 8.63 -12.33
N GLY A 216 0.30 7.34 -12.06
CA GLY A 216 0.41 6.74 -10.74
C GLY A 216 -0.77 7.05 -9.81
N MET A 217 -0.79 6.39 -8.65
CA MET A 217 -1.84 6.59 -7.65
C MET A 217 -1.85 8.03 -7.09
N VAL A 218 -0.74 8.75 -7.16
CA VAL A 218 -0.68 10.17 -6.80
C VAL A 218 -1.55 11.03 -7.73
N GLY A 219 -1.68 10.70 -9.02
CA GLY A 219 -2.60 11.41 -9.92
C GLY A 219 -4.07 11.27 -9.51
N LEU A 220 -4.45 10.16 -8.87
CA LEU A 220 -5.78 10.01 -8.27
C LEU A 220 -5.96 10.91 -7.04
N ILE A 221 -4.92 11.07 -6.22
CA ILE A 221 -4.92 11.96 -5.06
C ILE A 221 -5.09 13.41 -5.51
N ASP A 222 -4.32 13.84 -6.52
CA ASP A 222 -4.40 15.18 -7.10
C ASP A 222 -5.80 15.44 -7.68
N ALA A 223 -6.33 14.50 -8.47
CA ALA A 223 -7.66 14.62 -9.07
C ALA A 223 -8.80 14.65 -8.04
N LEU A 224 -8.61 14.12 -6.83
CA LEU A 224 -9.57 14.27 -5.73
C LEU A 224 -9.42 15.62 -5.03
N ALA A 225 -8.18 16.07 -4.81
CA ALA A 225 -7.89 17.37 -4.19
C ALA A 225 -8.41 18.53 -5.04
N ASP A 226 -8.23 18.49 -6.37
CA ASP A 226 -8.68 19.50 -7.34
C ASP A 226 -10.21 19.71 -7.36
N ARG A 227 -10.96 18.78 -6.77
CA ARG A 227 -12.43 18.86 -6.68
C ARG A 227 -12.92 19.54 -5.41
N LEU A 228 -12.02 19.84 -4.49
CA LEU A 228 -12.31 20.54 -3.25
C LEU A 228 -12.06 22.05 -3.44
N PRO A 229 -12.77 22.91 -2.70
CA PRO A 229 -12.50 24.34 -2.71
C PRO A 229 -11.07 24.67 -2.27
N ASP A 230 -10.56 25.81 -2.71
CA ASP A 230 -9.28 26.35 -2.25
C ASP A 230 -9.22 26.40 -0.71
N ASN A 231 -8.06 26.07 -0.14
CA ASN A 231 -7.80 26.02 1.31
C ASN A 231 -8.66 25.01 2.08
N CYS A 232 -9.39 24.11 1.41
CA CYS A 232 -10.10 23.00 2.05
C CYS A 232 -9.13 22.01 2.69
N VAL A 233 -7.99 21.74 2.04
CA VAL A 233 -6.92 20.92 2.60
C VAL A 233 -5.84 21.80 3.21
N ARG A 234 -5.47 21.54 4.46
CA ARG A 234 -4.47 22.29 5.23
C ARG A 234 -3.37 21.35 5.67
N LEU A 235 -2.15 21.64 5.20
CA LEU A 235 -0.94 20.94 5.63
C LEU A 235 -0.43 21.52 6.94
N ASN A 236 0.38 20.75 7.66
CA ASN A 236 0.99 21.20 8.90
C ASN A 236 2.08 22.25 8.60
N SER A 237 1.81 23.51 8.94
CA SER A 237 2.72 24.66 8.74
C SER A 237 3.80 24.75 9.80
#